data_AF-A0A0E3S121-F1
#
_entry.id   AF-A0A0E3S121-F1
#
_cell.length_a   1.000
_cell.length_b   1.000
_cell.length_c   1.000
_cell.angle_alpha   90.00
_cell.angle_beta   90.00
_cell.angle_gamma   90.00
#
_symmetry.space_group_name_H-M   'P 1'
#
loop_
_entity.id
_entity.type
_entity.pdbx_description
1 polymer ?
#
loop_
_entity_poly.entity_id
_entity_poly.type
_entity_poly.pdbx_seq_one_letter_code
_entity_poly.pdbx_strand_id
1 'polypeptide(L)' 'MYLAAMQKPDFHTICRFRSTHLGPIKEIFSQVVTFCKEMDLIGSSISIDGTKVKANASPRQSKSSDALEK' A
#
# COMPACT_ATOMS: atom_id res chain seq x y z
N MET A 1 2.91 10.53 -19.18
CA MET A 1 3.42 9.24 -18.69
C MET A 1 2.97 8.17 -19.67
N TYR A 2 3.91 7.51 -20.36
CA TYR A 2 3.61 6.63 -21.51
C TYR A 2 2.72 5.42 -21.13
N LEU A 3 2.84 4.94 -19.88
CA LEU A 3 2.11 3.78 -19.37
C LEU A 3 0.61 3.99 -19.14
N ALA A 4 0.12 5.24 -19.09
CA ALA A 4 -1.28 5.56 -18.82
C ALA A 4 -1.96 6.27 -20.00
N ALA A 5 -1.52 6.04 -21.23
CA ALA A 5 -2.05 6.73 -22.42
C ALA A 5 -2.07 8.27 -22.26
N MET A 6 -0.99 8.83 -21.69
CA MET A 6 -0.85 10.26 -21.37
C MET A 6 -1.84 10.82 -20.34
N GLN A 7 -2.64 9.98 -19.69
CA GLN A 7 -3.44 10.37 -18.55
C GLN A 7 -2.54 10.84 -17.39
N LYS A 8 -3.07 11.80 -16.63
CA LYS A 8 -2.45 12.35 -15.42
C LYS A 8 -3.42 12.12 -14.24
N PRO A 9 -3.62 10.87 -13.81
CA PRO A 9 -4.48 10.59 -12.67
C PRO A 9 -3.90 11.29 -11.43
N ASP A 10 -4.77 11.88 -10.63
CA ASP A 10 -4.38 12.45 -9.35
C ASP A 10 -4.23 11.34 -8.28
N PHE A 11 -3.82 11.74 -7.08
CA PHE A 11 -3.61 10.78 -6.00
C PHE A 11 -4.91 10.06 -5.58
N HIS A 12 -6.07 10.72 -5.66
CA HIS A 12 -7.36 10.07 -5.36
C HIS A 12 -7.68 8.96 -6.35
N THR A 13 -7.48 9.22 -7.64
CA THR A 13 -7.71 8.25 -8.72
C THR A 13 -6.83 7.02 -8.53
N ILE A 14 -5.54 7.22 -8.27
CA ILE A 14 -4.59 6.13 -8.00
C ILE A 14 -4.98 5.34 -6.75
N CYS A 15 -5.32 6.03 -5.66
CA CYS A 15 -5.73 5.40 -4.41
C CYS A 15 -6.98 4.54 -4.59
N ARG A 16 -8.00 5.05 -5.29
CA ARG A 16 -9.23 4.30 -5.60
C ARG A 16 -8.94 3.09 -6.47
N PHE A 17 -8.15 3.24 -7.53
CA PHE A 17 -7.76 2.13 -8.38
C PHE A 17 -7.07 1.03 -7.57
N ARG A 18 -6.10 1.41 -6.72
CA ARG A 18 -5.37 0.48 -5.86
C ARG A 18 -6.27 -0.23 -4.85
N SER A 19 -7.19 0.50 -4.20
CA SER A 19 -8.11 -0.12 -3.23
C SER A 19 -9.08 -1.09 -3.88
N THR A 20 -9.56 -0.78 -5.09
CA THR A 20 -10.49 -1.63 -5.83
C THR A 20 -9.81 -2.90 -6.37
N HIS A 21 -8.54 -2.82 -6.76
CA HIS A 21 -7.81 -3.92 -7.42
C HIS A 21 -6.68 -4.49 -6.57
N LEU A 22 -6.79 -4.42 -5.24
CA LEU A 22 -5.69 -4.79 -4.33
C LEU A 22 -5.23 -6.24 -4.50
N GLY A 23 -6.17 -7.17 -4.73
CA GLY A 23 -5.87 -8.60 -4.97
C GLY A 23 -5.00 -8.80 -6.21
N PRO A 24 -5.48 -8.42 -7.41
CA PRO A 24 -4.69 -8.52 -8.64
C PRO A 24 -3.34 -7.78 -8.59
N ILE A 25 -3.30 -6.59 -7.96
CA ILE A 25 -2.03 -5.85 -7.80
C ILE A 25 -1.01 -6.65 -6.98
N LYS A 26 -1.46 -7.34 -5.92
CA LYS A 26 -0.60 -8.19 -5.10
C LYS A 26 -0.01 -9.34 -5.92
N GLU A 27 -0.83 -9.98 -6.75
CA GLU A 27 -0.40 -11.09 -7.62
C GLU A 27 0.62 -10.64 -8.66
N ILE A 28 0.33 -9.53 -9.37
CA ILE A 28 1.24 -8.95 -10.37
C ILE A 28 2.56 -8.54 -9.71
N PHE A 29 2.50 -7.93 -8.53
CA PHE A 29 3.71 -7.54 -7.78
C PHE A 29 4.63 -8.74 -7.53
N SER A 30 4.07 -9.87 -7.07
CA SER A 30 4.84 -11.10 -6.89
C SER A 30 5.47 -11.61 -8.18
N GLN A 31 4.74 -11.57 -9.30
CA GLN A 31 5.27 -11.99 -10.61
C GLN A 31 6.46 -11.11 -11.05
N VAL A 32 6.34 -9.79 -10.90
CA VAL A 32 7.42 -8.84 -11.24
C VAL A 32 8.67 -9.13 -10.41
N VAL A 33 8.53 -9.35 -9.11
CA VAL A 33 9.67 -9.67 -8.23
C VAL A 33 10.32 -11.00 -8.64
N THR A 34 9.54 -12.03 -8.95
CA THR A 34 10.06 -13.31 -9.43
C THR A 34 10.85 -13.14 -10.74
N PHE A 35 10.34 -12.36 -11.68
CA PHE A 35 11.03 -12.08 -12.94
C PHE A 35 12.35 -11.33 -12.72
N CYS A 36 12.35 -10.30 -11.87
CA CYS A 36 13.59 -9.60 -11.50
C CYS A 36 14.60 -10.54 -10.84
N LYS A 37 14.15 -11.51 -10.04
CA LYS A 37 15.02 -12.53 -9.44
C LYS A 37 15.67 -13.40 -10.50
N GLU A 38 14.90 -13.87 -11.48
CA GLU A 38 15.40 -14.71 -12.58
C GLU A 38 16.44 -13.98 -13.44
N MET A 39 16.33 -12.66 -13.54
CA MET A 39 17.27 -11.80 -14.26
C MET A 39 18.48 -11.33 -13.43
N ASP A 40 18.62 -11.80 -12.19
CA ASP A 40 19.68 -11.38 -11.26
C ASP A 40 19.68 -9.85 -10.98
N LEU A 41 18.48 -9.24 -10.96
CA LEU A 41 18.29 -7.80 -10.72
C LEU A 41 17.98 -7.46 -9.26
N ILE A 42 17.84 -8.46 -8.39
CA ILE A 42 17.54 -8.24 -6.97
C ILE A 42 18.84 -8.00 -6.20
N GLY A 43 18.98 -6.79 -5.67
CA GLY A 43 20.09 -6.42 -4.77
C GLY A 43 19.93 -6.98 -3.35
N SER A 44 20.96 -6.77 -2.52
CA SER A 44 21.01 -7.27 -1.14
C SER A 44 20.21 -6.42 -0.12
N SER A 45 19.74 -5.23 -0.51
CA SER A 45 19.01 -4.32 0.36
C SER A 45 17.53 -4.25 0.02
N ILE A 46 16.69 -4.34 1.05
CA ILE A 46 15.24 -4.12 0.94
C ILE A 46 14.92 -2.82 1.65
N SER A 47 14.34 -1.87 0.92
CA SER A 47 13.84 -0.61 1.47
C SER A 47 12.32 -0.68 1.60
N ILE A 48 11.80 -0.51 2.81
CA ILE A 48 10.37 -0.45 3.08
C ILE A 48 10.03 0.98 3.49
N ASP A 49 9.45 1.76 2.58
CA ASP A 49 8.94 3.09 2.88
C ASP A 49 7.49 2.99 3.38
N GLY A 50 7.32 2.93 4.70
CA GLY A 50 6.02 2.83 5.35
C GLY A 50 5.54 4.18 5.87
N THR A 51 4.28 4.54 5.59
CA THR A 51 3.66 5.71 6.22
C THR A 51 3.20 5.37 7.65
N LYS A 52 3.72 6.10 8.64
CA LYS A 52 3.18 6.06 10.02
C LYS A 52 1.90 6.88 10.08
N VAL A 53 0.74 6.22 10.10
CA VAL A 53 -0.54 6.88 10.35
C VAL A 53 -0.67 7.13 11.85
N LYS A 54 -0.72 8.40 12.28
CA LYS A 54 -1.09 8.73 13.67
C LYS A 54 -2.52 8.25 13.89
N ALA A 55 -2.70 7.30 14.81
CA ALA A 55 -4.03 7.00 15.32
C ALA A 55 -4.61 8.29 15.90
N ASN A 56 -5.81 8.68 15.45
CA ASN A 56 -6.57 9.77 16.06
C ASN A 56 -7.16 9.28 17.39
N ALA A 57 -6.30 8.93 18.34
CA ALA A 57 -6.69 8.68 19.71
C ALA A 57 -6.84 10.03 20.40
N SER A 58 -7.94 10.73 20.15
CA SER A 58 -8.32 11.83 21.02
C SER A 58 -8.53 11.24 22.42
N PRO A 59 -7.87 11.74 23.48
CA PRO A 59 -8.06 11.24 24.84
C PRO A 59 -9.54 11.16 25.26
N ARG A 60 -10.37 12.04 24.68
CA ARG A 60 -11.83 12.13 24.90
C ARG A 60 -12.64 11.05 24.19
N GLN A 61 -12.04 10.31 23.25
CA GLN A 61 -12.66 9.24 22.45
C GLN A 61 -11.98 7.88 22.67
N SER A 62 -10.92 7.84 23.48
CA SER A 62 -10.24 6.61 23.90
C SER A 62 -11.17 5.82 24.84
N LYS A 63 -11.57 4.61 24.46
CA LYS A 63 -12.23 3.67 25.37
C LYS A 63 -11.16 2.92 26.18
N SER A 64 -11.33 2.82 27.50
CA SER A 64 -10.57 1.87 28.32
C SER A 64 -11.01 0.44 28.04
N SER A 65 -10.19 -0.56 28.41
CA SER A 65 -10.56 -1.99 28.35
C SER A 65 -11.93 -2.23 28.99
N ASP A 66 -12.16 -1.60 30.14
CA ASP A 66 -13.39 -1.73 30.94
C ASP A 66 -14.61 -1.13 30.22
N ALA A 67 -14.41 -0.20 29.28
CA ALA A 67 -15.47 0.41 28.48
C ALA A 67 -15.80 -0.37 27.19
N LEU A 68 -15.01 -1.41 26.88
CA LEU A 68 -15.22 -2.32 25.76
C LEU A 68 -15.92 -3.61 26.19
N GLU A 69 -15.87 -3.95 27.48
CA GLU A 69 -16.66 -5.04 28.05
C GLU A 69 -18.07 -4.57 28.45
N LYS A 70 -19.00 -4.64 27.48
CA LYS A 70 -20.45 -4.72 27.74
C LYS A 70 -21.19 -5.32 26.55
#